data_AF-A0A2V9K616-F1
#
_entry.id   AF-A0A2V9K616-F1
#
_cell.length_a   1.000
_cell.length_b   1.000
_cell.length_c   1.000
_cell.angle_alpha   90.00
_cell.angle_beta   90.00
_cell.angle_gamma   90.00
#
_symmetry.space_group_name_H-M   'P 1'
#
loop_
_entity.id
_entity.type
_entity.pdbx_description
1 polymer ?
#
loop_
_entity_poly.entity_id
_entity_poly.type
_entity_poly.pdbx_seq_one_letter_code
_entity_poly.pdbx_strand_id
1 'polypeptide(L)'
;LAETEKGTKATGKQLKTVFVEGDSRAARLARDLLTRRTCFQLSTDETKADGVLTIDQQEGTWTDGSQNVGLLGFLRDKRGKVLWRARQYIQDDSSGQGTVMAVSALLKNLKTSACGRAK
;
A
#
# COMPACT_ATOMS: atom_id res chain seq x y z
N LEU A 1 22.45 10.20 5.37
CA LEU A 1 21.97 10.69 4.06
C LEU A 1 21.32 9.50 3.37
N ALA A 2 19.99 9.41 3.38
CA ALA A 2 19.28 8.28 2.79
C ALA A 2 18.90 8.64 1.35
N GLU A 3 19.63 8.08 0.39
CA GLU A 3 19.35 8.23 -1.03
C GLU A 3 18.04 7.52 -1.37
N THR A 4 17.00 8.30 -1.60
CA THR A 4 15.73 7.77 -2.09
C THR A 4 15.87 7.65 -3.61
N GLU A 5 15.94 6.42 -4.12
CA GLU A 5 15.93 6.17 -5.57
C GLU A 5 14.75 6.91 -6.20
N LYS A 6 15.06 7.83 -7.13
CA LYS A 6 14.08 8.63 -7.84
C LYS A 6 13.23 7.71 -8.70
N GLY A 7 12.05 7.37 -8.20
CA GLY A 7 11.06 6.57 -8.91
C GLY A 7 10.82 7.11 -10.32
N THR A 8 11.14 6.26 -11.30
CA THR A 8 10.88 6.47 -12.72
C THR A 8 9.40 6.81 -12.91
N LYS A 9 9.09 8.02 -13.43
CA LYS A 9 7.72 8.40 -13.79
C LYS A 9 7.23 7.46 -14.90
N ALA A 10 6.45 6.46 -14.53
CA ALA A 10 5.84 5.54 -15.46
C ALA A 10 4.79 6.29 -16.30
N THR A 11 5.15 6.64 -17.54
CA THR A 11 4.21 6.97 -18.62
C THR A 11 3.58 5.66 -19.13
N GLY A 12 2.82 5.01 -18.27
CA GLY A 12 1.99 3.85 -18.59
C GLY A 12 0.52 4.21 -18.39
N LYS A 13 -0.36 3.63 -19.20
CA LYS A 13 -1.83 3.68 -19.08
C LYS A 13 -2.24 3.89 -17.62
N GLN A 14 -2.85 5.04 -17.30
CA GLN A 14 -3.25 5.34 -15.92
C GLN A 14 -4.13 4.20 -15.41
N LEU A 15 -3.63 3.46 -14.41
CA LEU A 15 -4.44 2.46 -13.71
C LEU A 15 -5.64 3.19 -13.10
N LYS A 16 -6.86 2.74 -13.42
CA LYS A 16 -8.08 3.31 -12.84
C LYS A 16 -8.63 2.40 -11.75
N THR A 17 -8.64 1.11 -12.02
CA THR A 17 -9.18 0.08 -11.13
C THR A 17 -8.07 -0.78 -10.55
N VAL A 18 -8.15 -1.05 -9.25
CA VAL A 18 -7.17 -1.88 -8.55
C VAL A 18 -7.92 -2.94 -7.74
N PHE A 19 -7.50 -4.19 -7.86
CA PHE A 19 -7.90 -5.28 -6.99
C PHE A 19 -6.91 -5.36 -5.82
N VAL A 20 -7.40 -5.57 -4.60
CA VAL A 20 -6.52 -5.80 -3.44
C VAL A 20 -6.49 -7.29 -3.14
N GLU A 21 -5.31 -7.89 -3.23
CA GLU A 21 -5.06 -9.32 -3.04
C GLU A 21 -4.77 -9.66 -1.57
N GLY A 22 -5.22 -10.82 -1.13
CA GLY A 22 -4.94 -11.39 0.20
C GLY A 22 -6.00 -11.12 1.27
N ASP A 23 -5.96 -11.89 2.37
CA ASP A 23 -6.99 -11.86 3.42
C ASP A 23 -6.49 -11.34 4.78
N SER A 24 -5.27 -10.80 4.80
CA SER A 24 -4.69 -10.18 6.00
C SER A 24 -5.55 -9.02 6.50
N ARG A 25 -5.41 -8.66 7.78
CA ARG A 25 -6.07 -7.48 8.37
C ARG A 25 -5.71 -6.23 7.57
N ALA A 26 -4.44 -6.09 7.18
CA ALA A 26 -3.96 -4.99 6.35
C ALA A 26 -4.64 -4.95 4.95
N ALA A 27 -4.79 -6.09 4.28
CA ALA A 27 -5.45 -6.16 2.97
C ALA A 27 -6.93 -5.76 3.05
N ARG A 28 -7.64 -6.23 4.08
CA ARG A 28 -9.04 -5.83 4.34
C ARG A 28 -9.18 -4.32 4.58
N LEU A 29 -8.36 -3.76 5.47
CA LEU A 29 -8.33 -2.31 5.71
C LEU A 29 -7.98 -1.52 4.46
N ALA A 30 -7.08 -2.03 3.62
CA ALA A 30 -6.74 -1.38 2.38
C ALA A 30 -7.91 -1.36 1.40
N ARG A 31 -8.71 -2.43 1.28
CA ARG A 31 -9.95 -2.44 0.47
C ARG A 31 -10.90 -1.33 0.92
N ASP A 32 -11.12 -1.21 2.23
CA ASP A 32 -12.05 -0.22 2.80
C ASP A 32 -11.59 1.23 2.59
N LEU A 33 -10.26 1.45 2.60
CA LEU A 33 -9.67 2.78 2.56
C LEU A 33 -9.20 3.22 1.18
N LEU A 34 -9.01 2.30 0.23
CA LEU A 34 -8.38 2.56 -1.07
C LEU A 34 -9.04 3.72 -1.81
N THR A 35 -10.36 3.66 -1.97
CA THR A 35 -11.15 4.65 -2.74
C THR A 35 -11.22 6.00 -2.05
N ARG A 36 -11.11 6.04 -0.72
CA ARG A 36 -11.11 7.28 0.08
C ARG A 36 -9.74 7.94 0.14
N ARG A 37 -8.67 7.16 0.03
CA ARG A 37 -7.28 7.62 0.25
C ARG A 37 -6.48 7.73 -1.03
N THR A 38 -6.92 7.15 -2.14
CA THR A 38 -6.21 7.17 -3.43
C THR A 38 -7.13 7.64 -4.56
N CYS A 39 -6.63 7.67 -5.79
CA CYS A 39 -7.41 7.93 -7.00
C CYS A 39 -7.96 6.64 -7.63
N PHE A 40 -7.65 5.47 -7.06
CA PHE A 40 -8.07 4.19 -7.62
C PHE A 40 -9.48 3.83 -7.18
N GLN A 41 -10.21 3.21 -8.10
CA GLN A 41 -11.44 2.50 -7.80
C GLN A 41 -11.10 1.06 -7.38
N LEU A 42 -11.83 0.55 -6.39
CA LEU A 42 -11.69 -0.85 -5.98
C LEU A 42 -12.40 -1.75 -6.99
N SER A 43 -11.70 -2.75 -7.52
CA SER A 43 -12.31 -3.87 -8.23
C SER A 43 -12.55 -5.03 -7.27
N THR A 44 -13.68 -5.72 -7.42
CA THR A 44 -13.98 -6.98 -6.72
C THR A 44 -13.49 -8.21 -7.47
N ASP A 45 -13.05 -8.04 -8.72
CA ASP A 45 -12.60 -9.09 -9.63
C ASP A 45 -11.21 -8.73 -10.16
N GLU A 46 -10.22 -9.58 -9.85
CA GLU A 46 -8.82 -9.39 -10.26
C GLU A 46 -8.69 -9.30 -11.79
N THR A 47 -9.42 -10.12 -12.54
CA THR A 47 -9.32 -10.20 -14.00
C THR A 47 -9.78 -8.91 -14.69
N LYS A 48 -10.71 -8.20 -14.05
CA LYS A 48 -11.26 -6.93 -14.53
C LYS A 48 -10.41 -5.73 -14.10
N ALA A 49 -9.62 -5.84 -13.03
CA ALA A 49 -8.84 -4.73 -12.48
C ALA A 49 -7.60 -4.38 -13.33
N ASP A 50 -7.32 -3.10 -13.55
CA ASP A 50 -6.12 -2.66 -14.28
C ASP A 50 -4.81 -3.05 -13.58
N GLY A 51 -4.85 -3.18 -12.25
CA GLY A 51 -3.71 -3.61 -11.44
C GLY A 51 -4.11 -4.34 -10.17
N VAL A 52 -3.11 -4.94 -9.52
CA VAL A 52 -3.24 -5.70 -8.29
C VAL A 52 -2.36 -5.10 -7.21
N LEU A 53 -2.96 -4.73 -6.08
CA LEU A 53 -2.29 -4.27 -4.87
C LEU A 53 -2.19 -5.44 -3.88
N THR A 54 -0.98 -5.88 -3.60
CA THR A 54 -0.69 -6.86 -2.54
C THR A 54 -0.13 -6.13 -1.32
N ILE A 55 -0.53 -6.54 -0.11
CA ILE A 55 -0.01 -5.99 1.14
C ILE A 55 0.34 -7.13 2.09
N ASP A 56 1.64 -7.30 2.29
CA ASP A 56 2.18 -8.27 3.23
C ASP A 56 2.33 -7.60 4.59
N GLN A 57 1.77 -8.23 5.63
CA GLN A 57 1.89 -7.79 7.02
C GLN A 57 2.89 -8.69 7.75
N GLN A 58 3.81 -8.05 8.47
CA GLN A 58 4.75 -8.68 9.38
C GLN A 58 4.61 -8.02 10.73
N GLU A 59 4.64 -8.83 11.79
CA GLU A 59 4.65 -8.35 13.17
C GLU A 59 6.01 -8.68 13.77
N GLY A 60 6.49 -7.81 14.64
CA GLY A 60 7.80 -7.96 15.25
C GLY A 60 7.93 -7.19 16.54
N THR A 61 9.14 -7.22 17.08
CA THR A 61 9.51 -6.48 18.29
C THR A 61 10.75 -5.66 17.99
N TRP A 62 10.73 -4.38 18.37
CA TRP A 62 11.90 -3.51 18.33
C TRP A 62 12.91 -3.92 19.41
N THR A 63 14.13 -3.39 19.32
CA THR A 63 15.20 -3.68 20.28
C THR A 63 14.90 -3.21 21.71
N ASP A 64 14.01 -2.24 21.88
CA ASP A 64 13.54 -1.75 23.17
C ASP A 64 12.38 -2.58 23.77
N GLY A 65 11.98 -3.66 23.10
CA GLY A 65 10.89 -4.54 23.52
C GLY A 65 9.50 -4.12 23.07
N SER A 66 9.35 -2.97 22.40
CA SER A 66 8.06 -2.52 21.89
C SER A 66 7.61 -3.31 20.64
N GLN A 67 6.32 -3.57 20.49
CA GLN A 67 5.78 -4.27 19.32
C GLN A 67 5.79 -3.37 18.08
N ASN A 68 5.86 -3.98 16.91
CA ASN A 68 5.77 -3.27 15.64
C ASN A 68 5.01 -4.04 14.58
N VAL A 69 4.43 -3.27 13.66
CA VAL A 69 3.79 -3.76 12.45
C VAL A 69 4.57 -3.22 11.26
N GLY A 70 5.16 -4.14 10.50
CA GLY A 70 5.75 -3.91 9.20
C GLY A 70 4.76 -4.25 8.09
N LEU A 71 4.52 -3.32 7.18
CA LEU A 71 3.77 -3.57 5.95
C LEU A 71 4.69 -3.41 4.74
N LEU A 72 4.54 -4.33 3.78
CA LEU A 72 5.16 -4.25 2.47
C LEU A 72 4.06 -4.24 1.39
N GLY A 73 3.94 -3.12 0.69
CA GLY A 73 2.96 -2.95 -0.38
C GLY A 73 3.58 -3.06 -1.76
N PHE A 74 2.88 -3.72 -2.67
CA PHE A 74 3.25 -3.85 -4.08
C PHE A 74 2.04 -3.57 -4.98
N LEU A 75 2.18 -2.66 -5.94
CA LEU A 75 1.21 -2.48 -7.01
C LEU A 75 1.80 -3.01 -8.32
N ARG A 76 1.11 -3.98 -8.92
CA ARG A 76 1.47 -4.59 -10.21
C ARG A 76 0.42 -4.27 -11.26
N ASP A 77 0.82 -4.16 -12.53
CA ASP A 77 -0.14 -4.12 -13.65
C ASP A 77 -0.61 -5.54 -14.04
N LYS A 78 -1.58 -5.64 -14.95
CA LYS A 78 -2.06 -6.93 -15.51
C LYS A 78 -0.97 -7.82 -16.11
N ARG A 79 0.21 -7.27 -16.46
CA ARG A 79 1.34 -8.01 -17.03
C ARG A 79 2.31 -8.48 -15.94
N GLY A 80 2.02 -8.22 -14.67
CA GLY A 80 2.87 -8.54 -13.53
C GLY A 80 4.01 -7.55 -13.29
N LYS A 81 4.10 -6.45 -14.05
CA LYS A 81 5.14 -5.44 -13.84
C LYS A 81 4.86 -4.68 -12.56
N VAL A 82 5.82 -4.64 -11.65
CA VAL A 82 5.75 -3.82 -10.43
C VAL A 82 5.86 -2.34 -10.82
N LEU A 83 4.82 -1.57 -10.51
CA LEU A 83 4.74 -0.13 -10.77
C LEU A 83 5.03 0.70 -9.53
N TRP A 84 4.73 0.17 -8.36
CA TRP A 84 4.99 0.83 -7.08
C TRP A 84 5.29 -0.21 -6.00
N ARG A 85 6.20 0.17 -5.11
CA ARG A 85 6.58 -0.60 -3.93
C ARG A 85 6.88 0.37 -2.80
N ALA A 86 6.35 0.09 -1.62
CA ALA A 86 6.76 0.79 -0.42
C ALA A 86 6.71 -0.12 0.81
N ARG A 87 7.55 0.20 1.78
CA ARG A 87 7.51 -0.40 3.12
C ARG A 87 7.05 0.65 4.13
N GLN A 88 6.31 0.22 5.15
CA GLN A 88 5.96 1.03 6.31
C GLN A 88 6.22 0.21 7.57
N TYR A 89 6.84 0.82 8.57
CA TYR A 89 7.08 0.20 9.86
C TYR A 89 6.56 1.18 10.89
N ILE A 90 5.59 0.75 11.68
CA ILE A 90 4.98 1.56 12.73
C ILE A 90 5.08 0.78 14.03
N GLN A 91 5.52 1.47 15.08
CA GLN A 91 5.44 0.96 16.44
C GLN A 91 3.97 0.78 16.81
N ASP A 92 3.61 -0.44 17.17
CA ASP A 92 2.25 -0.74 17.61
C ASP A 92 2.16 -0.38 19.11
N ASP A 93 1.14 0.39 19.46
CA ASP A 93 0.82 0.63 20.85
C ASP A 93 -0.07 -0.50 21.40
N SER A 94 -0.35 -0.47 22.69
CA SER A 94 -1.21 -1.47 23.34
C SER A 94 -2.65 -1.47 22.84
N SER A 95 -3.05 -0.52 21.99
CA SER A 95 -4.38 -0.44 21.39
C SER A 95 -4.51 -1.17 20.05
N GLY A 96 -3.41 -1.73 19.51
CA GLY A 96 -3.42 -2.54 18.29
C GLY A 96 -3.81 -1.74 17.04
N GLN A 97 -3.52 -0.44 17.04
CA GLN A 97 -3.81 0.52 15.97
C GLN A 97 -2.69 0.59 14.93
N GLY A 98 -1.54 -0.04 15.17
CA GLY A 98 -0.37 -0.03 14.32
C GLY A 98 -0.69 -0.45 12.88
N THR A 99 -1.51 -1.50 12.68
CA THR A 99 -1.95 -1.90 11.33
C THR A 99 -2.75 -0.79 10.63
N VAL A 100 -3.67 -0.14 11.33
CA VAL A 100 -4.53 0.93 10.75
C VAL A 100 -3.68 2.13 10.35
N MET A 101 -2.75 2.52 11.21
CA MET A 101 -1.81 3.60 10.93
C MET A 101 -0.90 3.24 9.75
N ALA A 102 -0.38 2.01 9.72
CA ALA A 102 0.56 1.57 8.69
C ALA A 102 -0.13 1.50 7.32
N VAL A 103 -1.35 0.95 7.23
CA VAL A 103 -2.14 0.96 5.99
C VAL A 103 -2.44 2.38 5.55
N SER A 104 -2.82 3.27 6.48
CA SER A 104 -3.11 4.67 6.16
C SER A 104 -1.89 5.40 5.61
N ALA A 105 -0.71 5.20 6.20
CA ALA A 105 0.56 5.76 5.74
C ALA A 105 0.95 5.20 4.36
N LEU A 106 0.79 3.88 4.17
CA LEU A 106 1.05 3.19 2.92
C LEU A 106 0.19 3.76 1.78
N LEU A 107 -1.12 3.88 1.98
CA LEU A 107 -2.05 4.42 0.98
C LEU A 107 -1.81 5.91 0.69
N LYS A 108 -1.39 6.70 1.69
CA LYS A 108 -0.97 8.09 1.47
C LYS A 108 0.26 8.19 0.56
N ASN A 109 1.23 7.29 0.74
CA ASN A 109 2.39 7.19 -0.15
C ASN A 109 1.95 6.79 -1.57
N LEU A 110 1.11 5.76 -1.68
CA LEU A 110 0.58 5.30 -2.95
C LEU A 110 -0.15 6.42 -3.71
N LYS A 111 -1.02 7.19 -3.04
CA LYS A 111 -1.68 8.36 -3.64
C LYS A 111 -0.66 9.36 -4.20
N THR A 112 0.33 9.71 -3.40
CA THR A 112 1.33 10.72 -3.78
C THR A 112 2.11 10.30 -5.02
N SER A 113 2.45 9.02 -5.10
CA SER A 113 3.23 8.45 -6.21
C SER A 113 2.41 8.23 -7.48
N ALA A 114 1.18 7.73 -7.34
CA ALA A 114 0.38 7.27 -8.49
C ALA A 114 -0.67 8.29 -8.97
N CYS A 115 -1.18 9.13 -8.08
CA CYS A 115 -2.29 10.05 -8.37
C CYS A 115 -1.84 11.51 -8.58
N GLY A 116 -0.55 11.80 -8.36
CA GLY A 116 -0.02 13.15 -8.32
C GLY A 116 -0.30 13.86 -6.99
N ARG A 117 0.37 14.99 -6.75
CA ARG A 117 0.09 15.84 -5.58
C ARG A 117 -1.31 16.43 -5.74
N ALA A 118 -2.15 16.29 -4.71
CA ALA A 118 -3.32 17.14 -4.58
C ALA A 118 -2.83 18.60 -4.59
N LYS A 119 -3.39 19.41 -5.49
CA LYS A 119 -3.17 20.86 -5.49
C LYS A 119 -3.64 21.46 -4.18
#